data_AF-A0A0D7AZT2-F1
#
_entry.id   AF-A0A0D7AZT2-F1
#
_cell.length_a   1.000
_cell.length_b   1.000
_cell.length_c   1.000
_cell.angle_alpha   90.00
_cell.angle_beta   90.00
_cell.angle_gamma   90.00
#
_symmetry.space_group_name_H-M   'P 1'
#
loop_
_entity.id
_entity.type
_entity.pdbx_description
1 polymer ?
#
loop_
_entity_poly.entity_id
_entity_poly.type
_entity_poly.pdbx_seq_one_letter_code
_entity_poly.pdbx_strand_id
1 'polypeptide(L)'
;MNELEERRNARALNNDLRILSDIVKPYFPSIQADLQPWMHDIPLECPPTMTKAEFETLVVFNRRVAKRQSAWYQKKGQALCGLAQVVRRYEIGLSACARAPKRAAPDDFSNVGERPSKRPRRR
;
A
#
# COMPACT_ATOMS: atom_id res chain seq x y z
N MET A 1 15.55 -28.58 6.26
CA MET A 1 14.75 -27.68 5.40
C MET A 1 14.94 -28.14 3.97
N ASN A 2 13.87 -28.56 3.32
CA ASN A 2 13.89 -29.09 1.96
C ASN A 2 14.17 -27.94 0.97
N GLU A 3 14.92 -28.15 -0.11
CA GLU A 3 15.25 -27.10 -1.09
C GLU A 3 14.00 -26.44 -1.69
N LEU A 4 12.90 -27.19 -1.77
CA LEU A 4 11.60 -26.70 -2.20
C LEU A 4 10.93 -25.75 -1.17
N GLU A 5 11.16 -25.96 0.13
CA GLU A 5 10.67 -25.06 1.20
C GLU A 5 11.44 -23.73 1.19
N GLU A 6 12.75 -23.77 0.98
CA GLU A 6 13.55 -22.55 0.84
C GLU A 6 13.08 -21.69 -0.34
N ARG A 7 12.78 -22.33 -1.48
CA ARG A 7 12.24 -21.64 -2.66
C ARG A 7 10.85 -21.06 -2.42
N ARG A 8 9.98 -21.78 -1.70
CA ARG A 8 8.65 -21.27 -1.29
C ARG A 8 8.77 -20.04 -0.40
N ASN A 9 9.67 -20.07 0.58
CA ASN A 9 9.89 -18.95 1.50
C ASN A 9 10.50 -17.73 0.79
N ALA A 10 11.44 -17.95 -0.12
CA ALA A 10 11.99 -16.89 -0.96
C ALA A 10 10.93 -16.20 -1.83
N ARG A 11 10.03 -17.00 -2.44
CA ARG A 11 8.92 -16.48 -3.24
C ARG A 11 7.92 -15.70 -2.39
N ALA A 12 7.58 -16.21 -1.20
CA ALA A 12 6.69 -15.52 -0.26
C ALA A 12 7.25 -14.13 0.11
N LEU A 13 8.54 -14.06 0.49
CA LEU A 13 9.18 -12.78 0.80
C LEU A 13 9.19 -11.81 -0.38
N ASN A 14 9.46 -12.28 -1.60
CA ASN A 14 9.40 -11.46 -2.81
C ASN A 14 7.98 -10.90 -3.01
N ASN A 15 6.96 -11.74 -2.91
CA ASN A 15 5.56 -11.34 -3.04
C ASN A 15 5.16 -10.29 -1.99
N ASP A 16 5.56 -10.49 -0.73
CA ASP A 16 5.28 -9.54 0.35
C ASP A 16 5.95 -8.19 0.10
N LEU A 17 7.22 -8.19 -0.32
CA LEU A 17 7.95 -6.97 -0.69
C LEU A 17 7.29 -6.26 -1.89
N ARG A 18 6.76 -7.01 -2.88
CA ARG A 18 5.99 -6.46 -4.01
C ARG A 18 4.74 -5.75 -3.56
N ILE A 19 3.92 -6.43 -2.77
CA ILE A 19 2.68 -5.85 -2.25
C ILE A 19 2.98 -4.59 -1.43
N LEU A 20 3.97 -4.64 -0.54
CA LEU A 20 4.34 -3.49 0.30
C LEU A 20 4.90 -2.33 -0.54
N SER A 21 5.76 -2.62 -1.50
CA SER A 21 6.32 -1.60 -2.41
C SER A 21 5.22 -0.95 -3.25
N ASP A 22 4.26 -1.72 -3.75
CA ASP A 22 3.17 -1.19 -4.58
C ASP A 22 2.25 -0.25 -3.80
N ILE A 23 2.00 -0.54 -2.51
CA ILE A 23 1.23 0.34 -1.62
C ILE A 23 1.92 1.69 -1.45
N VAL A 24 3.23 1.70 -1.20
CA VAL A 24 3.95 2.96 -0.91
C VAL A 24 4.40 3.71 -2.15
N LYS A 25 4.44 3.04 -3.32
CA LYS A 25 4.93 3.58 -4.59
C LYS A 25 4.36 4.95 -4.97
N PRO A 26 3.05 5.25 -4.82
CA PRO A 26 2.49 6.55 -5.21
C PRO A 26 3.09 7.72 -4.41
N TYR A 27 3.60 7.45 -3.21
CA TYR A 27 4.10 8.45 -2.27
C TYR A 27 5.63 8.40 -2.10
N PHE A 28 6.23 7.23 -2.28
CA PHE A 28 7.66 6.96 -2.06
C PHE A 28 8.25 6.09 -3.19
N PRO A 29 8.40 6.63 -4.42
CA PRO A 29 8.86 5.86 -5.58
C PRO A 29 10.31 5.37 -5.46
N SER A 30 11.14 6.03 -4.65
CA SER A 30 12.55 5.64 -4.44
C SER A 30 12.71 4.24 -3.80
N ILE A 31 11.74 3.81 -2.99
CA ILE A 31 11.72 2.48 -2.38
C ILE A 31 11.56 1.41 -3.46
N GLN A 32 10.73 1.68 -4.48
CA GLN A 32 10.57 0.77 -5.60
C GLN A 32 11.86 0.68 -6.41
N ALA A 33 12.55 1.79 -6.66
CA ALA A 33 13.82 1.79 -7.40
C ALA A 33 14.89 0.92 -6.71
N ASP A 34 14.91 0.92 -5.37
CA ASP A 34 15.80 0.05 -4.59
C ASP A 34 15.47 -1.44 -4.76
N LEU A 35 14.19 -1.82 -4.83
CA LEU A 35 13.77 -3.23 -4.83
C LEU A 35 13.58 -3.82 -6.24
N GLN A 36 13.20 -3.00 -7.23
CA GLN A 36 12.82 -3.43 -8.58
C GLN A 36 13.86 -4.33 -9.28
N PRO A 37 15.19 -4.12 -9.14
CA PRO A 37 16.18 -4.97 -9.80
C PRO A 37 16.14 -6.45 -9.38
N TRP A 38 15.40 -6.78 -8.31
CA TRP A 38 15.34 -8.12 -7.73
C TRP A 38 13.91 -8.64 -7.57
N MET A 39 12.89 -7.89 -7.98
CA MET A 39 11.46 -8.26 -7.85
C MET A 39 10.94 -8.88 -9.15
N HIS A 40 11.55 -9.99 -9.55
CA HIS A 40 11.07 -10.79 -10.68
C HIS A 40 10.15 -11.91 -10.20
N ASP A 41 9.27 -12.39 -11.07
CA ASP A 41 8.50 -13.60 -10.80
C ASP A 41 9.44 -14.81 -10.78
N ILE A 42 9.29 -15.66 -9.77
CA ILE A 42 10.17 -16.79 -9.49
C ILE A 42 9.38 -18.07 -9.78
N PRO A 43 9.70 -18.80 -10.87
CA PRO A 43 9.07 -20.08 -11.15
C PRO A 43 9.47 -21.11 -10.09
N LEU A 44 8.48 -21.79 -9.51
CA LEU A 44 8.70 -22.87 -8.53
C LEU A 44 9.11 -24.18 -9.20
N GLU A 45 8.63 -24.40 -10.41
CA GLU A 45 8.84 -25.59 -11.21
C GLU A 45 9.46 -25.21 -12.55
N CYS A 46 10.15 -26.17 -13.18
CA CYS A 46 10.72 -25.97 -14.49
C CYS A 46 9.57 -25.78 -15.50
N PRO A 47 9.47 -24.62 -16.17
CA PRO A 47 8.50 -24.46 -17.24
C PRO A 47 8.73 -25.55 -18.29
N PRO A 48 7.67 -26.09 -18.92
CA PRO A 48 7.80 -27.13 -19.94
C PRO A 48 8.58 -26.65 -21.18
N THR A 49 8.68 -25.34 -21.37
CA THR A 49 9.42 -24.68 -22.44
C THR A 49 10.90 -24.43 -22.12
N MET A 50 11.36 -24.79 -20.91
CA MET A 50 12.71 -24.48 -20.41
C MET A 50 13.54 -25.74 -20.26
N THR A 51 14.82 -25.67 -20.63
CA THR A 51 15.75 -26.78 -20.42
C THR A 51 16.14 -26.90 -18.94
N LYS A 52 16.55 -28.10 -18.52
CA LYS A 52 16.99 -28.36 -17.14
C LYS A 52 18.16 -27.45 -16.72
N ALA A 53 19.12 -27.22 -17.62
CA ALA A 53 20.29 -26.38 -17.35
C ALA A 53 19.93 -24.90 -17.13
N GLU A 54 18.98 -24.38 -17.91
CA GLU A 54 18.49 -23.02 -17.71
C GLU A 54 17.73 -22.90 -16.38
N PHE A 55 16.93 -23.91 -16.03
CA PHE A 55 16.21 -23.93 -14.76
C PHE A 55 17.16 -23.99 -13.55
N GLU A 56 18.22 -24.79 -13.60
CA GLU A 56 19.25 -24.82 -12.56
C GLU A 56 19.95 -23.46 -12.40
N THR A 57 20.23 -22.78 -13.52
CA THR A 57 20.78 -21.42 -13.51
C THR A 57 19.83 -20.43 -12.84
N LEU A 58 18.53 -20.49 -13.17
CA LEU A 58 17.51 -19.68 -12.53
C LEU A 58 17.41 -19.96 -11.03
N VAL A 59 17.48 -21.23 -10.61
CA VAL A 59 17.44 -21.61 -9.19
C VAL A 59 18.60 -20.95 -8.42
N VAL A 60 19.82 -21.01 -8.96
CA VAL A 60 21.00 -20.39 -8.34
C VAL A 60 20.83 -18.87 -8.26
N PHE A 61 20.33 -18.23 -9.33
CA PHE A 61 20.03 -16.81 -9.35
C PHE A 61 18.99 -16.44 -8.28
N ASN A 62 17.88 -17.18 -8.22
CA ASN A 62 16.78 -16.97 -7.27
C ASN A 62 17.25 -17.11 -5.82
N ARG A 63 18.14 -18.07 -5.52
CA ARG A 63 18.76 -18.18 -4.19
C ARG A 63 19.57 -16.93 -3.81
N ARG A 64 20.32 -16.35 -4.76
CA ARG A 64 21.08 -15.10 -4.51
C ARG A 64 20.15 -13.91 -4.30
N VAL A 65 19.09 -13.82 -5.10
CA VAL A 65 18.03 -12.81 -4.96
C VAL A 65 17.37 -12.91 -3.58
N ALA A 66 16.97 -14.11 -3.16
CA ALA A 66 16.34 -14.34 -1.86
C ALA A 66 17.22 -13.87 -0.69
N LYS A 67 18.53 -14.15 -0.75
CA LYS A 67 19.49 -13.68 0.26
C LYS A 67 19.55 -12.14 0.32
N ARG A 68 19.58 -11.48 -0.85
CA ARG A 68 19.60 -10.02 -0.94
C ARG A 68 18.29 -9.40 -0.44
N GLN A 69 17.15 -9.97 -0.81
CA GLN A 69 15.83 -9.53 -0.34
C GLN A 69 15.72 -9.68 1.18
N SER A 70 16.18 -10.80 1.74
CA SER A 70 16.21 -11.02 3.19
C SER A 70 17.12 -10.00 3.90
N ALA A 71 18.34 -9.77 3.40
CA ALA A 71 19.24 -8.77 3.95
C ALA A 71 18.68 -7.35 3.84
N TRP A 72 18.00 -7.02 2.74
CA TRP A 72 17.32 -5.74 2.57
C TRP A 72 16.17 -5.61 3.58
N TYR A 73 15.34 -6.64 3.73
CA TYR A 73 14.21 -6.64 4.65
C TYR A 73 14.67 -6.52 6.12
N GLN A 74 15.75 -7.17 6.50
CA GLN A 74 16.35 -6.99 7.84
C GLN A 74 16.78 -5.55 8.10
N LYS A 75 17.24 -4.81 7.08
CA LYS A 75 17.70 -3.43 7.22
C LYS A 75 16.59 -2.39 7.13
N LYS A 76 15.65 -2.57 6.20
CA LYS A 76 14.67 -1.56 5.78
C LYS A 76 13.21 -2.03 5.90
N GLY A 77 12.98 -3.32 6.17
CA GLY A 77 11.65 -3.94 6.18
C GLY A 77 10.70 -3.33 7.22
N GLN A 78 11.19 -3.05 8.43
CA GLN A 78 10.35 -2.41 9.45
C GLN A 78 9.87 -1.01 9.04
N ALA A 79 10.75 -0.21 8.42
CA ALA A 79 10.39 1.10 7.90
C ALA A 79 9.39 0.99 6.75
N LEU A 80 9.58 0.03 5.84
CA LEU A 80 8.64 -0.24 4.75
C LEU A 80 7.25 -0.63 5.28
N CYS A 81 7.20 -1.55 6.25
CA CYS A 81 5.94 -1.96 6.89
C CYS A 81 5.24 -0.76 7.57
N GLY A 82 6.00 0.09 8.26
CA GLY A 82 5.47 1.31 8.87
C GLY A 82 4.89 2.27 7.84
N LEU A 83 5.61 2.53 6.75
CA LEU A 83 5.13 3.39 5.65
C LEU A 83 3.86 2.83 5.00
N ALA A 84 3.81 1.52 4.73
CA ALA A 84 2.63 0.89 4.16
C ALA A 84 1.40 1.01 5.09
N GLN A 85 1.59 0.91 6.41
CA GLN A 85 0.51 1.14 7.38
C GLN A 85 0.02 2.59 7.37
N VAL A 86 0.93 3.56 7.29
CA VAL A 86 0.58 4.99 7.21
C VAL A 86 -0.22 5.27 5.95
N VAL A 87 0.24 4.79 4.79
CA VAL A 87 -0.47 4.96 3.51
C VAL A 87 -1.86 4.34 3.56
N ARG A 88 -2.00 3.10 4.05
CA ARG A 88 -3.33 2.46 4.19
C ARG A 88 -4.26 3.26 5.10
N ARG A 89 -3.78 3.77 6.24
CA ARG A 89 -4.60 4.60 7.14
C ARG A 89 -5.05 5.89 6.46
N TYR A 90 -4.15 6.52 5.69
CA TYR A 90 -4.44 7.72 4.94
C TYR A 90 -5.50 7.47 3.86
N GLU A 91 -5.38 6.38 3.09
CA GLU A 91 -6.37 5.99 2.07
C GLU A 91 -7.74 5.65 2.67
N ILE A 92 -7.78 4.98 3.82
CA ILE A 92 -9.02 4.73 4.57
C ILE A 92 -9.65 6.06 5.01
N GLY A 93 -8.85 6.99 5.53
CA GLY A 93 -9.32 8.33 5.91
C GLY A 93 -9.89 9.12 4.74
N LEU A 94 -9.21 9.09 3.58
CA LEU A 94 -9.70 9.69 2.34
C LEU A 94 -11.03 9.07 1.88
N SER A 95 -11.13 7.74 1.93
CA SER A 95 -12.36 7.02 1.57
C SER A 95 -13.52 7.33 2.53
N ALA A 96 -13.24 7.52 3.82
CA ALA A 96 -14.25 7.91 4.80
C ALA A 96 -14.73 9.36 4.58
N CYS A 97 -13.81 10.27 4.24
CA CYS A 97 -14.14 11.65 3.88
C CYS A 97 -14.94 11.76 2.57
N ALA A 98 -14.66 10.91 1.58
CA ALA A 98 -15.43 10.86 0.34
C ALA A 98 -16.86 10.34 0.53
N ARG A 99 -17.10 9.55 1.59
CA ARG A 99 -18.43 9.07 2.01
C ARG A 99 -19.11 9.96 3.05
N ALA A 100 -18.50 11.08 3.45
CA ALA A 100 -19.15 12.00 4.36
C ALA A 100 -20.54 12.35 3.78
N PRO A 101 -21.63 12.14 4.54
CA PRO A 101 -22.96 12.41 4.03
C PRO A 101 -22.99 13.87 3.59
N LYS A 102 -23.55 14.14 2.39
CA LYS A 102 -23.93 15.48 1.98
C LYS A 102 -24.55 16.13 3.21
N ARG A 103 -23.90 17.15 3.77
CA ARG A 103 -24.46 17.94 4.87
C ARG A 103 -25.86 18.30 4.40
N ALA A 104 -26.88 17.78 5.09
CA ALA A 104 -28.22 18.34 4.97
C ALA A 104 -28.04 19.84 5.20
N ALA A 105 -28.53 20.64 4.26
CA ALA A 105 -28.46 22.08 4.34
C ALA A 105 -28.93 22.52 5.73
N PRO A 106 -28.33 23.56 6.34
CA PRO A 106 -28.99 24.21 7.45
C PRO A 106 -30.27 24.84 6.87
N ASP A 107 -31.41 24.21 7.10
CA ASP A 107 -32.70 24.89 7.00
C ASP A 107 -32.77 25.87 8.16
N ASP A 108 -32.18 27.04 7.97
CA ASP A 108 -32.32 28.18 8.87
C ASP A 108 -32.91 29.36 8.11
N PHE A 109 -34.20 29.56 8.37
CA PHE A 109 -34.99 30.78 8.32
C PHE A 109 -34.90 31.67 7.07
N SER A 110 -35.99 31.66 6.29
CA SER A 110 -36.50 32.86 5.62
C SER A 110 -38.02 32.78 5.45
N ASN A 111 -38.76 33.16 6.49
CA ASN A 111 -40.05 33.81 6.28
C ASN A 111 -39.97 35.21 6.90
N VAL A 112 -39.64 36.16 6.04
CA VAL A 112 -39.57 37.59 6.34
C VAL A 112 -41.00 38.13 6.39
N GLY A 113 -41.37 38.73 7.53
CA GLY A 113 -42.27 39.88 7.51
C GLY A 113 -43.41 39.87 8.52
N GLU A 114 -43.17 40.35 9.75
CA GLU A 114 -44.13 41.26 10.38
C GLU A 114 -43.43 42.28 11.31
N ARG A 115 -43.92 43.51 11.24
CA ARG A 115 -43.22 44.79 11.47
C ARG A 115 -42.99 45.14 12.96
N PRO A 116 -41.99 45.99 13.29
CA PRO A 116 -41.93 46.64 14.60
C PRO A 116 -42.82 47.89 14.59
N SER A 117 -43.79 47.99 15.51
CA SER A 117 -44.57 49.22 15.69
C SER A 117 -44.64 49.65 17.16
N LYS A 118 -43.77 50.63 17.46
CA LYS A 118 -43.97 51.78 18.36
C LYS A 118 -44.18 51.54 19.87
N ARG A 119 -43.19 51.95 20.65
CA ARG A 119 -43.39 52.54 21.99
C ARG A 119 -43.84 54.01 21.86
N PRO A 120 -44.73 54.48 22.74
CA PRO A 120 -44.63 55.84 23.27
C PRO A 120 -44.38 55.85 24.79
N ARG A 121 -43.72 56.92 25.24
CA ARG A 121 -43.31 57.23 26.63
C ARG A 121 -44.48 57.73 27.51
N ARG A 122 -44.33 57.48 28.82
CA ARG A 122 -44.75 58.26 30.03
C ARG A 122 -46.13 58.93 30.08
N ARG A 123 -46.93 58.56 31.09
CA ARG A 123 -47.05 59.32 32.36
C ARG A 123 -47.39 58.37 33.50
#